data_AF-A0A423W4A1-F1
#
_entry.id   AF-A0A423W4A1-F1
#
_cell.length_a   1.000
_cell.length_b   1.000
_cell.length_c   1.000
_cell.angle_alpha   90.00
_cell.angle_beta   90.00
_cell.angle_gamma   90.00
#
_symmetry.space_group_name_H-M   'P 1'
#
loop_
_entity.id
_entity.type
_entity.pdbx_description
1 polymer ?
#
loop_
_entity_poly.entity_id
_entity_poly.type
_entity_poly.pdbx_seq_one_letter_code
_entity_poly.pdbx_strand_id
1 'polypeptide(L)'
;MSTIDQPAHPKCILEPIDLLEQAQADELLRQRKICGWSDTPEYIAKWKSAIDRKAKSLFWIRRAPQPDLRIGHISLDSEAHPPDLELANPIDKSVLTINTLFILPEHRGGGIGRAAIEALEKVATVEPYGSRNCRTVALTTLSRRYGEDDEWRAIYEKLVGVEAPKRGKANEDWYTRMGYVKWKDEGLWDGPDGYKFIGAFLRKRVA
;
A
#
# COMPACT_ATOMS: atom_id res chain seq x y z
N MET A 1 -22.56 -5.38 36.66
CA MET A 1 -22.95 -5.94 35.34
C MET A 1 -21.79 -5.68 34.39
N SER A 2 -20.90 -6.66 34.22
CA SER A 2 -19.76 -6.54 33.30
C SER A 2 -20.25 -6.78 31.88
N THR A 3 -20.19 -5.74 31.06
CA THR A 3 -20.34 -5.87 29.60
C THR A 3 -19.18 -6.70 29.09
N ILE A 4 -19.48 -7.94 28.68
CA ILE A 4 -18.57 -8.75 27.88
C ILE A 4 -18.45 -8.02 26.55
N ASP A 5 -17.29 -7.40 26.34
CA ASP A 5 -16.93 -6.73 25.09
C ASP A 5 -16.87 -7.81 24.00
N GLN A 6 -17.90 -7.90 23.17
CA GLN A 6 -17.88 -8.79 22.02
C GLN A 6 -16.74 -8.34 21.10
N PRO A 7 -15.90 -9.26 20.60
CA PRO A 7 -14.81 -8.88 19.70
C PRO A 7 -15.41 -8.16 18.49
N ALA A 8 -15.02 -6.91 18.29
CA ALA A 8 -15.49 -6.10 17.18
C ALA A 8 -15.26 -6.85 15.86
N HIS A 9 -16.32 -7.01 15.07
CA HIS A 9 -16.24 -7.66 13.77
C HIS A 9 -15.21 -6.95 12.87
N PRO A 10 -14.43 -7.71 12.08
CA PRO A 10 -13.44 -7.11 11.19
C PRO A 10 -14.13 -6.16 10.20
N LYS A 11 -13.59 -4.94 10.03
CA LYS A 11 -14.18 -3.94 9.12
C LYS A 11 -14.01 -4.30 7.65
N CYS A 12 -12.98 -5.07 7.32
CA CYS A 12 -12.70 -5.51 5.96
C CYS A 12 -12.18 -6.95 5.94
N ILE A 13 -12.23 -7.55 4.76
CA ILE A 13 -11.68 -8.86 4.43
C ILE A 13 -10.63 -8.64 3.33
N LEU A 14 -9.50 -9.34 3.44
CA LEU A 14 -8.50 -9.43 2.39
C LEU A 14 -8.69 -10.75 1.65
N GLU A 15 -9.08 -10.68 0.38
CA GLU A 15 -9.22 -11.83 -0.51
C GLU A 15 -8.04 -11.84 -1.49
N PRO A 16 -7.29 -12.94 -1.64
CA PRO A 16 -6.24 -13.04 -2.65
C PRO A 16 -6.78 -12.75 -4.07
N ILE A 17 -6.04 -11.96 -4.84
CA ILE A 17 -6.36 -11.68 -6.25
C ILE A 17 -5.88 -12.85 -7.12
N ASP A 18 -6.71 -13.26 -8.07
CA ASP A 18 -6.32 -14.17 -9.15
C ASP A 18 -6.24 -13.42 -10.49
N LEU A 19 -5.02 -13.13 -10.95
CA LEU A 19 -4.77 -12.46 -12.24
C LEU A 19 -4.74 -13.42 -13.44
N LEU A 20 -5.05 -14.70 -13.25
CA LEU A 20 -5.42 -15.61 -14.34
C LEU A 20 -6.88 -15.39 -14.76
N GLU A 21 -7.74 -14.93 -13.84
CA GLU A 21 -9.10 -14.53 -14.15
C GLU A 21 -9.12 -13.14 -14.79
N GLN A 22 -9.51 -13.07 -16.07
CA GLN A 22 -9.50 -11.81 -16.84
C GLN A 22 -10.34 -10.71 -16.17
N ALA A 23 -11.49 -11.05 -15.59
CA ALA A 23 -12.35 -10.09 -14.91
C ALA A 23 -11.68 -9.44 -13.70
N GLN A 24 -10.80 -10.16 -12.99
CA GLN A 24 -10.02 -9.60 -11.89
C GLN A 24 -8.88 -8.71 -12.38
N ALA A 25 -8.20 -9.12 -13.46
CA ALA A 25 -7.17 -8.31 -14.09
C ALA A 25 -7.74 -6.98 -14.61
N ASP A 26 -8.92 -7.03 -15.25
CA ASP A 26 -9.61 -5.85 -15.76
C ASP A 26 -10.07 -4.92 -14.62
N GLU A 27 -10.62 -5.48 -13.55
CA GLU A 27 -11.01 -4.70 -12.37
C GLU A 27 -9.79 -4.05 -11.69
N LEU A 28 -8.67 -4.76 -11.60
CA LEU A 28 -7.46 -4.21 -11.01
C LEU A 28 -6.95 -3.05 -11.86
N LEU A 29 -6.87 -3.24 -13.17
CA LEU A 29 -6.48 -2.20 -14.12
C LEU A 29 -7.41 -0.97 -14.01
N ARG A 30 -8.72 -1.18 -13.92
CA ARG A 30 -9.70 -0.10 -13.72
C ARG A 30 -9.38 0.70 -12.45
N GLN A 31 -9.14 0.03 -11.32
CA GLN A 31 -8.78 0.71 -10.08
C GLN A 31 -7.42 1.43 -10.18
N ARG A 32 -6.44 0.85 -10.89
CA ARG A 32 -5.15 1.52 -11.12
C ARG A 32 -5.28 2.77 -11.98
N LYS A 33 -6.13 2.76 -13.01
CA LYS A 33 -6.46 3.97 -13.80
C LYS A 33 -7.09 5.07 -12.95
N ILE A 34 -7.97 4.71 -12.01
CA ILE A 34 -8.52 5.68 -11.04
C ILE A 34 -7.43 6.18 -10.08
N CYS A 35 -6.47 5.33 -9.71
CA CYS A 35 -5.33 5.71 -8.89
C CYS A 35 -4.39 6.68 -9.62
N GLY A 36 -4.21 6.52 -10.93
CA GLY A 36 -3.28 7.32 -11.75
C GLY A 36 -1.81 6.96 -11.57
N TRP A 37 -1.50 5.83 -10.91
CA TRP A 37 -0.14 5.33 -10.71
C TRP A 37 -0.05 3.89 -11.19
N SER A 38 1.00 3.53 -11.94
CA SER A 38 1.19 2.15 -12.43
C SER A 38 -0.09 1.57 -13.04
N ASP A 39 -0.67 2.30 -13.99
CA ASP A 39 -2.05 2.18 -14.44
C ASP A 39 -2.22 1.61 -15.85
N THR A 40 -1.14 1.02 -16.36
CA THR A 40 -1.10 0.42 -17.68
C THR A 40 -1.15 -1.11 -17.61
N PRO A 41 -1.57 -1.80 -18.69
CA PRO A 41 -1.59 -3.27 -18.74
C PRO A 41 -0.23 -3.91 -18.47
N GLU A 42 0.87 -3.25 -18.81
CA GLU A 42 2.24 -3.74 -18.59
C GLU A 42 2.55 -3.92 -17.10
N TYR A 43 2.02 -3.04 -16.23
CA TYR A 43 2.15 -3.20 -14.79
C TYR A 43 1.36 -4.40 -14.26
N ILE A 44 0.17 -4.64 -14.80
CA ILE A 44 -0.66 -5.81 -14.44
C ILE A 44 0.06 -7.10 -14.85
N ALA A 45 0.65 -7.15 -16.04
CA ALA A 45 1.45 -8.28 -16.50
C ALA A 45 2.70 -8.50 -15.62
N LYS A 46 3.40 -7.42 -15.23
CA LYS A 46 4.54 -7.48 -14.30
C LYS A 46 4.13 -8.05 -12.94
N TRP A 47 2.99 -7.61 -12.40
CA TRP A 47 2.49 -8.10 -11.11
C TRP A 47 2.02 -9.55 -11.17
N LYS A 48 1.42 -9.98 -12.28
CA LYS A 48 1.10 -11.39 -12.53
C LYS A 48 2.35 -12.26 -12.45
N SER A 49 3.42 -11.88 -13.17
CA SER A 49 4.70 -12.60 -13.09
C SER A 49 5.31 -12.59 -11.68
N ALA A 50 5.17 -11.49 -10.93
CA ALA A 50 5.66 -11.43 -9.54
C ALA A 50 4.85 -12.33 -8.58
N ILE A 51 3.54 -12.48 -8.80
CA ILE A 51 2.67 -13.42 -8.06
C ILE A 51 3.11 -14.86 -8.36
N ASP A 52 3.33 -15.21 -9.63
CA ASP A 52 3.78 -16.56 -10.03
C ASP A 52 5.12 -16.94 -9.37
N ARG A 53 6.03 -15.95 -9.24
CA ARG A 53 7.31 -16.11 -8.53
C ARG A 53 7.20 -16.08 -7.00
N LYS A 54 6.01 -15.88 -6.43
CA LYS A 54 5.77 -15.68 -4.99
C LYS A 54 6.55 -14.51 -4.38
N ALA A 55 6.84 -13.50 -5.22
CA ALA A 55 7.50 -12.26 -4.82
C ALA A 55 6.48 -11.16 -4.43
N LYS A 56 5.22 -11.32 -4.85
CA LYS A 56 4.12 -10.40 -4.59
C LYS A 56 2.88 -11.18 -4.19
N SER A 57 2.26 -10.78 -3.09
CA SER A 57 0.94 -11.25 -2.66
C SER A 57 -0.03 -10.08 -2.75
N LEU A 58 -1.03 -10.18 -3.62
CA LEU A 58 -1.98 -9.10 -3.89
C LEU A 58 -3.38 -9.50 -3.39
N PHE A 59 -4.07 -8.57 -2.75
CA PHE A 59 -5.37 -8.80 -2.14
C PHE A 59 -6.39 -7.74 -2.54
N TRP A 60 -7.62 -8.18 -2.82
CA TRP A 60 -8.80 -7.34 -2.80
C TRP A 60 -9.13 -6.93 -1.37
N ILE A 61 -9.51 -5.66 -1.20
CA ILE A 61 -10.12 -5.16 0.02
C ILE A 61 -11.63 -5.21 -0.20
N ARG A 62 -12.33 -5.97 0.65
CA ARG A 62 -13.79 -6.07 0.68
C ARG A 62 -14.33 -5.54 2.00
N ARG A 63 -15.49 -4.88 1.99
CA ARG A 63 -16.17 -4.51 3.25
C ARG A 63 -16.78 -5.76 3.86
N ALA A 64 -16.58 -6.01 5.15
CA ALA A 64 -17.17 -7.20 5.78
C ALA A 64 -18.72 -7.24 5.68
N PRO A 65 -19.46 -6.10 5.81
CA PRO A 65 -20.91 -6.10 5.59
C PRO A 65 -21.35 -6.25 4.13
N GLN A 66 -20.44 -6.08 3.16
CA GLN A 66 -20.71 -6.14 1.71
C GLN A 66 -19.55 -6.87 1.02
N PRO A 67 -19.41 -8.19 1.26
CA PRO A 67 -18.23 -8.93 0.82
C PRO A 67 -18.16 -9.05 -0.70
N ASP A 68 -19.27 -8.89 -1.43
CA ASP A 68 -19.29 -9.04 -2.89
C ASP A 68 -18.56 -7.90 -3.63
N LEU A 69 -18.33 -6.75 -2.95
CA LEU A 69 -17.74 -5.57 -3.58
C LEU A 69 -16.25 -5.44 -3.29
N ARG A 70 -15.44 -5.46 -4.37
CA ARG A 70 -14.00 -5.15 -4.35
C ARG A 70 -13.81 -3.63 -4.28
N ILE A 71 -13.70 -3.10 -3.07
CA ILE A 71 -13.63 -1.64 -2.84
C ILE A 71 -12.23 -1.06 -2.93
N GLY A 72 -11.22 -1.90 -3.14
CA GLY A 72 -9.82 -1.51 -3.18
C GLY A 72 -8.90 -2.72 -3.30
N HIS A 73 -7.60 -2.47 -3.26
CA HIS A 73 -6.57 -3.50 -3.26
C HIS A 73 -5.37 -3.07 -2.42
N ILE A 74 -4.59 -4.06 -1.99
CA ILE A 74 -3.34 -3.88 -1.24
C ILE A 74 -2.42 -5.08 -1.52
N SER A 75 -1.11 -4.88 -1.49
CA SER A 75 -0.15 -5.97 -1.63
C SER A 75 0.87 -6.01 -0.52
N LEU A 76 1.45 -7.20 -0.37
CA LEU A 76 2.61 -7.49 0.44
C LEU A 76 3.68 -8.15 -0.45
N ASP A 77 4.82 -7.50 -0.58
CA ASP A 77 5.87 -7.89 -1.52
C ASP A 77 7.15 -8.27 -0.77
N SER A 78 7.87 -9.28 -1.26
CA SER A 78 9.20 -9.66 -0.76
C SER A 78 10.34 -9.04 -1.57
N GLU A 79 10.03 -8.33 -2.65
CA GLU A 79 10.98 -7.62 -3.49
C GLU A 79 10.60 -6.13 -3.58
N ALA A 80 11.61 -5.26 -3.56
CA ALA A 80 11.47 -3.84 -3.82
C ALA A 80 12.10 -3.47 -5.17
N HIS A 81 11.60 -2.40 -5.79
CA HIS A 81 12.17 -1.85 -7.02
C HIS A 81 12.33 -0.32 -6.90
N PRO A 82 13.58 0.19 -6.93
CA PRO A 82 14.85 -0.54 -6.98
C PRO A 82 15.07 -1.46 -5.76
N PRO A 83 15.97 -2.46 -5.83
CA PRO A 83 16.25 -3.35 -4.69
C PRO A 83 16.74 -2.57 -3.47
N ASP A 84 16.05 -2.77 -2.34
CA ASP A 84 16.40 -2.20 -1.04
C ASP A 84 16.00 -3.23 0.04
N LEU A 85 17.00 -3.82 0.70
CA LEU A 85 16.80 -4.87 1.70
C LEU A 85 16.14 -4.37 2.99
N GLU A 86 16.19 -3.06 3.26
CA GLU A 86 15.44 -2.45 4.38
C GLU A 86 13.97 -2.20 4.03
N LEU A 87 13.61 -2.23 2.74
CA LEU A 87 12.23 -2.14 2.28
C LEU A 87 11.62 -3.53 2.06
N ALA A 88 12.35 -4.45 1.42
CA ALA A 88 11.96 -5.84 1.27
C ALA A 88 13.19 -6.75 1.09
N ASN A 89 13.29 -7.81 1.90
CA ASN A 89 14.40 -8.76 1.83
C ASN A 89 13.92 -10.08 1.18
N PRO A 90 14.25 -10.34 -0.10
CA PRO A 90 13.80 -11.54 -0.79
C PRO A 90 14.52 -12.82 -0.33
N ILE A 91 15.66 -12.71 0.37
CA ILE A 91 16.50 -13.84 0.75
C ILE A 91 15.88 -14.60 1.93
N ASP A 92 15.58 -13.88 3.00
CA ASP A 92 15.08 -14.48 4.25
C ASP A 92 13.64 -14.09 4.60
N LYS A 93 13.07 -13.14 3.87
CA LYS A 93 11.73 -12.56 4.09
C LYS A 93 11.53 -11.99 5.49
N SER A 94 12.61 -11.51 6.12
CA SER A 94 12.58 -10.83 7.42
C SER A 94 11.94 -9.43 7.37
N VAL A 95 11.99 -8.81 6.19
CA VAL A 95 11.29 -7.55 5.87
C VAL A 95 10.42 -7.78 4.64
N LEU A 96 9.14 -7.43 4.75
CA LEU A 96 8.20 -7.40 3.63
C LEU A 96 7.65 -5.98 3.46
N THR A 97 7.36 -5.56 2.23
CA THR A 97 6.82 -4.22 1.97
C THR A 97 5.33 -4.26 1.68
N ILE A 98 4.57 -3.36 2.32
CA ILE A 98 3.22 -3.03 1.88
C ILE A 98 3.36 -2.16 0.64
N ASN A 99 2.59 -2.49 -0.39
CA ASN A 99 2.59 -1.74 -1.63
C ASN A 99 1.18 -1.66 -2.22
N THR A 100 1.00 -0.74 -3.17
CA THR A 100 -0.21 -0.56 -3.98
C THR A 100 -1.51 -0.48 -3.17
N LEU A 101 -1.49 0.05 -1.93
CA LEU A 101 -2.71 0.31 -1.18
C LEU A 101 -3.55 1.33 -1.95
N PHE A 102 -4.75 0.93 -2.33
CA PHE A 102 -5.73 1.78 -2.97
C PHE A 102 -7.13 1.43 -2.47
N ILE A 103 -7.92 2.47 -2.25
CA ILE A 103 -9.35 2.36 -1.94
C ILE A 103 -10.07 3.31 -2.87
N LEU A 104 -11.12 2.80 -3.52
CA LEU A 104 -12.02 3.58 -4.37
C LEU A 104 -12.52 4.82 -3.60
N PRO A 105 -12.47 6.04 -4.20
CA PRO A 105 -12.80 7.29 -3.52
C PRO A 105 -14.08 7.26 -2.67
N GLU A 106 -15.15 6.70 -3.21
CA GLU A 106 -16.48 6.56 -2.60
C GLU A 106 -16.51 5.65 -1.35
N HIS A 107 -15.48 4.83 -1.15
CA HIS A 107 -15.34 3.94 -0.01
C HIS A 107 -14.29 4.38 1.01
N ARG A 108 -13.64 5.52 0.78
CA ARG A 108 -12.67 6.11 1.73
C ARG A 108 -13.39 6.62 2.98
N GLY A 109 -12.66 6.65 4.10
CA GLY A 109 -13.22 6.96 5.42
C GLY A 109 -13.68 5.69 6.18
N GLY A 110 -14.28 5.88 7.36
CA GLY A 110 -14.76 4.77 8.21
C GLY A 110 -13.68 3.84 8.81
N GLY A 111 -12.41 4.11 8.52
CA GLY A 111 -11.27 3.32 9.01
C GLY A 111 -10.93 2.08 8.16
N ILE A 112 -11.47 1.95 6.95
CA ILE A 112 -11.22 0.78 6.08
C ILE A 112 -9.73 0.62 5.77
N GLY A 113 -9.03 1.70 5.38
CA GLY A 113 -7.60 1.61 5.07
C GLY A 113 -6.75 1.15 6.25
N ARG A 114 -7.08 1.61 7.47
CA ARG A 114 -6.41 1.15 8.69
C ARG A 114 -6.67 -0.35 8.90
N ALA A 115 -7.92 -0.77 8.78
CA ALA A 115 -8.29 -2.17 8.96
C ALA A 115 -7.59 -3.09 7.93
N ALA A 116 -7.44 -2.64 6.68
CA ALA A 116 -6.72 -3.38 5.65
C ALA A 116 -5.23 -3.53 5.98
N ILE A 117 -4.59 -2.47 6.48
CA ILE A 117 -3.18 -2.51 6.92
C ILE A 117 -3.02 -3.46 8.12
N GLU A 118 -3.87 -3.34 9.14
CA GLU A 118 -3.85 -4.21 10.32
C GLU A 118 -4.09 -5.69 9.96
N ALA A 119 -4.96 -5.96 8.99
CA ALA A 119 -5.17 -7.30 8.47
C ALA A 119 -3.93 -7.81 7.72
N LEU A 120 -3.31 -6.98 6.89
CA LEU A 120 -2.13 -7.36 6.11
C LEU A 120 -0.89 -7.55 6.99
N GLU A 121 -0.74 -6.76 8.06
CA GLU A 121 0.31 -6.94 9.08
C GLU A 121 0.25 -8.33 9.72
N LYS A 122 -0.96 -8.85 9.98
CA LYS A 122 -1.16 -10.22 10.47
C LYS A 122 -0.76 -11.24 9.41
N VAL A 123 -1.18 -11.04 8.16
CA VAL A 123 -0.81 -11.89 7.02
C VAL A 123 0.70 -11.93 6.82
N ALA A 124 1.42 -10.84 7.11
CA ALA A 124 2.87 -10.76 6.89
C ALA A 124 3.70 -11.78 7.66
N THR A 125 3.17 -12.35 8.74
CA THR A 125 3.84 -13.39 9.55
C THR A 125 3.39 -14.81 9.21
N VAL A 126 2.49 -14.97 8.24
CA VAL A 126 1.77 -16.23 7.96
C VAL A 126 1.97 -16.67 6.51
N GLU A 127 2.49 -17.87 6.33
CA GLU A 127 2.59 -18.54 5.02
C GLU A 127 1.20 -18.87 4.46
N PRO A 128 1.00 -18.88 3.12
CA PRO A 128 2.00 -18.78 2.06
C PRO A 128 2.31 -17.35 1.59
N TYR A 129 1.61 -16.34 2.12
CA TYR A 129 1.69 -14.96 1.61
C TYR A 129 2.77 -14.13 2.29
N GLY A 130 2.87 -14.25 3.62
CA GLY A 130 3.92 -13.64 4.43
C GLY A 130 5.09 -14.58 4.63
N SER A 131 5.78 -14.43 5.76
CA SER A 131 6.81 -15.37 6.20
C SER A 131 6.89 -15.46 7.70
N ARG A 132 7.17 -16.66 8.22
CA ARG A 132 7.46 -16.86 9.66
C ARG A 132 8.69 -16.10 10.14
N ASN A 133 9.58 -15.70 9.22
CA ASN A 133 10.75 -14.90 9.50
C ASN A 133 10.46 -13.39 9.53
N CYS A 134 9.31 -12.95 9.03
CA CYS A 134 8.97 -11.53 8.97
C CYS A 134 8.97 -10.94 10.39
N ARG A 135 9.77 -9.89 10.58
CA ARG A 135 9.84 -9.09 11.82
C ARG A 135 9.41 -7.65 11.58
N THR A 136 9.54 -7.18 10.34
CA THR A 136 9.29 -5.81 9.97
C THR A 136 8.44 -5.75 8.71
N VAL A 137 7.42 -4.90 8.75
CA VAL A 137 6.71 -4.46 7.57
C VAL A 137 7.13 -3.04 7.25
N ALA A 138 7.55 -2.82 6.01
CA ALA A 138 7.98 -1.51 5.52
C ALA A 138 7.02 -1.00 4.43
N LEU A 139 7.12 0.28 4.10
CA LEU A 139 6.41 0.90 2.98
C LEU A 139 7.05 2.22 2.59
N THR A 140 6.71 2.68 1.40
CA THR A 140 7.02 4.02 0.92
C THR A 140 5.75 4.81 0.70
N THR A 141 5.78 6.11 0.97
CA THR A 141 4.68 7.02 0.62
C THR A 141 5.21 8.40 0.21
N LEU A 142 4.41 9.21 -0.46
CA LEU A 142 4.82 10.55 -0.85
C LEU A 142 5.23 11.37 0.39
N SER A 143 6.42 11.98 0.35
CA SER A 143 6.97 12.72 1.49
C SER A 143 6.02 13.83 1.94
N ARG A 144 5.88 14.03 3.26
CA ARG A 144 5.02 15.08 3.82
C ARG A 144 5.34 16.49 3.31
N ARG A 145 6.57 16.71 2.81
CA ARG A 145 7.01 18.00 2.26
C ARG A 145 6.07 18.52 1.18
N TYR A 146 5.58 17.64 0.30
CA TYR A 146 4.65 18.02 -0.76
C TYR A 146 3.28 18.49 -0.26
N GLY A 147 2.93 18.22 1.00
CA GLY A 147 1.70 18.73 1.61
C GLY A 147 1.94 19.91 2.56
N GLU A 148 3.10 20.00 3.19
CA GLU A 148 3.35 20.92 4.32
C GLU A 148 4.30 22.08 4.03
N ASP A 149 5.18 21.95 3.05
CA ASP A 149 6.18 22.97 2.74
C ASP A 149 5.73 23.75 1.49
N ASP A 150 5.65 25.08 1.59
CA ASP A 150 5.13 25.90 0.49
C ASP A 150 5.95 25.80 -0.80
N GLU A 151 7.28 25.65 -0.70
CA GLU A 151 8.15 25.49 -1.87
C GLU A 151 7.87 24.14 -2.53
N TRP A 152 7.83 23.07 -1.74
CA TRP A 152 7.58 21.72 -2.26
C TRP A 152 6.16 21.53 -2.79
N ARG A 153 5.17 22.20 -2.19
CA ARG A 153 3.81 22.27 -2.71
C ARG A 153 3.76 22.93 -4.07
N ALA A 154 4.42 24.09 -4.24
CA ALA A 154 4.49 24.79 -5.52
C ALA A 154 5.21 23.94 -6.59
N ILE A 155 6.27 23.24 -6.22
CA ILE A 155 6.95 22.27 -7.12
C ILE A 155 6.00 21.16 -7.54
N TYR A 156 5.27 20.56 -6.59
CA TYR A 156 4.30 19.50 -6.89
C TYR A 156 3.19 19.97 -7.84
N GLU A 157 2.58 21.12 -7.55
CA GLU A 157 1.50 21.68 -8.36
C GLU A 157 1.98 22.01 -9.77
N LYS A 158 3.19 22.55 -9.90
CA LYS A 158 3.81 22.83 -11.20
C LYS A 158 4.07 21.54 -12.01
N LEU A 159 4.60 20.50 -11.36
CA LEU A 159 4.99 19.27 -12.05
C LEU A 159 3.79 18.36 -12.37
N VAL A 160 2.85 18.22 -11.43
CA VAL A 160 1.72 17.29 -11.58
C VAL A 160 0.52 17.96 -12.23
N GLY A 161 0.43 19.30 -12.19
CA GLY A 161 -0.69 20.05 -12.76
C GLY A 161 -1.99 19.91 -11.96
N VAL A 162 -1.91 19.46 -10.71
CA VAL A 162 -3.04 19.31 -9.77
C VAL A 162 -2.69 19.90 -8.42
N GLU A 163 -3.72 20.23 -7.62
CA GLU A 163 -3.54 20.76 -6.26
C GLU A 163 -2.64 19.85 -5.41
N ALA A 164 -1.70 20.44 -4.68
CA ALA A 164 -0.86 19.68 -3.77
C ALA A 164 -1.68 19.02 -2.65
N PRO A 165 -1.21 17.89 -2.09
CA PRO A 165 -1.87 17.21 -0.97
C PRO A 165 -2.29 18.18 0.14
N LYS A 166 -3.50 17.99 0.68
CA LYS A 166 -4.02 18.88 1.73
C LYS A 166 -3.14 18.83 2.98
N ARG A 167 -2.88 20.00 3.56
CA ARG A 167 -2.19 20.16 4.85
C ARG A 167 -2.86 19.32 5.95
N GLY A 168 -2.05 18.69 6.79
CA GLY A 168 -2.46 17.78 7.86
C GLY A 168 -3.02 16.44 7.37
N LYS A 169 -2.94 16.14 6.07
CA LYS A 169 -3.44 14.89 5.46
C LYS A 169 -2.34 14.10 4.75
N ALA A 170 -1.08 14.32 5.11
CA ALA A 170 0.02 13.51 4.59
C ALA A 170 -0.16 12.03 4.97
N ASN A 171 0.13 11.14 4.01
CA ASN A 171 0.12 9.70 4.25
C ASN A 171 1.17 9.30 5.29
N GLU A 172 2.32 9.99 5.32
CA GLU A 172 3.37 9.83 6.34
C GLU A 172 2.79 9.93 7.75
N ASP A 173 1.99 10.96 8.04
CA ASP A 173 1.36 11.14 9.34
C ASP A 173 0.30 10.07 9.61
N TRP A 174 -0.41 9.62 8.57
CA TRP A 174 -1.41 8.56 8.68
C TRP A 174 -0.80 7.22 9.09
N TYR A 175 0.32 6.84 8.48
CA TYR A 175 1.08 5.65 8.87
C TYR A 175 1.77 5.81 10.23
N THR A 176 2.26 7.01 10.55
CA THR A 176 2.84 7.30 11.87
C THR A 176 1.82 7.08 12.99
N ARG A 177 0.56 7.50 12.79
CA ARG A 177 -0.55 7.21 13.71
C ARG A 177 -0.92 5.72 13.84
N MET A 178 -0.33 4.84 13.03
CA MET A 178 -0.46 3.37 13.12
C MET A 178 0.79 2.70 13.70
N GLY A 179 1.78 3.50 14.14
CA GLY A 179 3.03 3.00 14.74
C GLY A 179 4.16 2.75 13.74
N TYR A 180 4.04 3.21 12.50
CA TYR A 180 5.18 3.22 11.57
C TYR A 180 6.14 4.35 11.91
N VAL A 181 7.43 4.07 11.81
CA VAL A 181 8.50 5.05 12.04
C VAL A 181 9.21 5.33 10.73
N LYS A 182 9.30 6.61 10.35
CA LYS A 182 10.09 7.03 9.20
C LYS A 182 11.59 6.85 9.49
N TRP A 183 12.34 6.31 8.53
CA TRP A 183 13.79 6.18 8.65
C TRP A 183 14.58 6.95 7.58
N LYS A 184 14.00 7.20 6.40
CA LYS A 184 14.62 8.05 5.37
C LYS A 184 13.60 8.73 4.45
N ASP A 185 14.07 9.74 3.72
CA ASP A 185 13.42 10.36 2.58
C ASP A 185 14.38 10.26 1.38
N GLU A 186 13.90 9.82 0.21
CA GLU A 186 14.74 9.64 -0.98
C GLU A 186 13.93 9.85 -2.28
N GLY A 187 14.55 10.31 -3.36
CA GLY A 187 13.91 10.40 -4.67
C GLY A 187 13.59 8.99 -5.21
N LEU A 188 12.31 8.69 -5.35
CA LEU A 188 11.84 7.33 -5.62
C LEU A 188 11.10 7.21 -6.96
N TRP A 189 10.04 8.00 -7.14
CA TRP A 189 9.20 7.85 -8.33
C TRP A 189 9.55 8.85 -9.41
N ASP A 190 9.56 8.39 -10.66
CA ASP A 190 9.73 9.24 -11.83
C ASP A 190 8.60 10.27 -11.93
N GLY A 191 9.00 11.52 -12.15
CA GLY A 191 8.15 12.63 -12.52
C GLY A 191 8.60 13.25 -13.84
N PRO A 192 7.94 14.34 -14.27
CA PRO A 192 8.28 15.05 -15.49
C PRO A 192 9.72 15.57 -15.48
N ASP A 193 10.31 15.70 -16.68
CA ASP A 193 11.62 16.32 -16.90
C ASP A 193 12.76 15.70 -16.06
N GLY A 194 12.68 14.40 -15.76
CA GLY A 194 13.68 13.68 -14.97
C GLY A 194 13.62 13.96 -13.46
N TYR A 195 12.60 14.69 -12.99
CA TYR A 195 12.37 14.89 -11.57
C TYR A 195 12.07 13.55 -10.88
N LYS A 196 12.55 13.38 -9.65
CA LYS A 196 12.23 12.23 -8.80
C LYS A 196 11.39 12.70 -7.62
N PHE A 197 10.13 12.25 -7.54
CA PHE A 197 9.30 12.49 -6.37
C PHE A 197 9.90 11.81 -5.15
N ILE A 198 9.99 12.57 -4.05
CA ILE A 198 10.54 12.09 -2.79
C ILE A 198 9.54 11.15 -2.12
N GLY A 199 9.97 9.91 -1.90
CA GLY A 199 9.33 8.95 -1.04
C GLY A 199 9.85 9.05 0.39
N ALA A 200 8.94 9.11 1.35
CA ALA A 200 9.20 8.80 2.75
C ALA A 200 9.15 7.28 2.94
N PHE A 201 10.16 6.74 3.60
CA PHE A 201 10.30 5.32 3.88
C PHE A 201 9.95 5.07 5.35
N LEU A 202 8.94 4.24 5.61
CA LEU A 202 8.42 3.98 6.95
C LEU A 202 8.30 2.49 7.27
N ARG A 203 8.66 2.10 8.49
CA ARG A 203 8.66 0.70 8.93
C ARG A 203 8.00 0.50 10.28
N LYS A 204 7.48 -0.70 10.50
CA LYS A 204 6.85 -1.12 11.76
C LYS A 204 7.24 -2.56 12.07
N ARG A 205 7.56 -2.82 13.34
CA ARG A 205 7.76 -4.20 13.82
C ARG A 205 6.41 -4.91 13.97
N VAL A 206 6.35 -6.15 13.50
CA VAL A 206 5.14 -6.99 13.54
C VAL A 206 5.30 -8.28 14.36
N ALA A 207 6.55 -8.56 14.80
CA ALA A 207 6.90 -9.66 15.70
C ALA A 207 8.13 -9.31 16.56
#